data_AF-A0A6B3FU41-F1
#
_entry.id   AF-A0A6B3FU41-F1
#
_cell.length_a   1.000
_cell.length_b   1.000
_cell.length_c   1.000
_cell.angle_alpha   90.00
_cell.angle_beta   90.00
_cell.angle_gamma   90.00
#
_symmetry.space_group_name_H-M   'P 1'
#
loop_
_entity.id
_entity.type
_entity.pdbx_description
1 polymer ?
#
loop_
_entity_poly.entity_id
_entity_poly.type
_entity_poly.pdbx_seq_one_letter_code
_entity_poly.pdbx_strand_id
1 'polypeptide(L)'
;RLGGSPLFQTLLTVHTQDEPDGHAGEFAGLGCAEADGGHAASKFEVMLDLRREGDDLIAVFGYRTDLFDAPWAARFARHFETLLRGALADPDAPVPGLPLLTGAEEDELLALGTGCAVPETDAEALPAALERAARTYGDDRTAVRDAGGALTYRELWEA
;
A
#
# COMPACT_ATOMS: atom_id res chain seq x y z
N ARG A 1 0.39 21.50 -27.93
CA ARG A 1 -0.96 21.52 -27.32
C ARG A 1 -1.02 20.31 -26.41
N LEU A 2 -1.34 20.52 -25.12
CA LEU A 2 -1.30 19.52 -24.06
C LEU A 2 -2.09 18.28 -24.47
N GLY A 3 -1.40 17.13 -24.54
CA GLY A 3 -2.08 15.83 -24.51
C GLY A 3 -2.76 15.72 -23.15
N GLY A 4 -4.08 15.55 -23.14
CA GLY A 4 -4.84 15.42 -21.90
C GLY A 4 -4.33 14.26 -21.05
N SER A 5 -4.59 14.32 -19.75
CA SER A 5 -4.35 13.22 -18.83
C SER A 5 -4.96 11.93 -19.41
N PRO A 6 -4.20 10.82 -19.46
CA PRO A 6 -4.73 9.55 -19.94
C PRO A 6 -5.92 9.12 -19.08
N LEU A 7 -6.94 8.52 -19.69
CA LEU A 7 -8.14 8.05 -18.98
C LEU A 7 -7.82 6.95 -17.95
N PHE A 8 -6.75 6.19 -18.20
CA PHE A 8 -6.22 5.18 -17.31
C PHE A 8 -4.71 5.04 -17.54
N GLN A 9 -3.99 4.69 -16.48
CA GLN A 9 -2.52 4.51 -16.49
C GLN A 9 -2.12 3.03 -16.37
N THR A 10 -3.06 2.18 -15.96
CA THR A 10 -2.86 0.74 -15.75
C THR A 10 -3.81 -0.06 -16.64
N LEU A 11 -3.29 -1.09 -17.30
CA LEU A 11 -4.08 -2.03 -18.09
C LEU A 11 -4.01 -3.42 -17.43
N LEU A 12 -5.16 -4.07 -17.25
CA LEU A 12 -5.27 -5.47 -16.88
C LEU A 12 -5.93 -6.23 -18.02
N THR A 13 -5.24 -7.21 -18.57
CA THR A 13 -5.76 -8.15 -19.56
C THR A 13 -5.88 -9.51 -18.93
N VAL A 14 -7.04 -10.14 -19.05
CA VAL A 14 -7.26 -11.53 -18.65
C VAL A 14 -7.67 -12.31 -19.87
N HIS A 15 -6.80 -13.22 -20.30
CA HIS A 15 -7.09 -14.16 -21.38
C HIS A 15 -7.91 -15.29 -20.79
N THR A 16 -9.08 -15.54 -21.40
CA THR A 16 -10.04 -16.57 -20.97
C THR A 16 -10.02 -17.80 -21.85
N GLN A 17 -9.14 -17.81 -22.85
CA GLN A 17 -8.96 -18.92 -23.78
C GLN A 17 -7.85 -19.81 -23.23
N ASP A 18 -8.11 -21.11 -23.15
CA ASP A 18 -7.06 -22.09 -22.90
C ASP A 18 -6.20 -22.17 -24.16
N GLU A 19 -5.01 -21.59 -24.11
CA GLU A 19 -4.01 -21.87 -25.12
C GLU A 19 -3.48 -23.29 -24.85
N PRO A 20 -3.52 -24.20 -25.82
CA PRO A 20 -3.02 -25.56 -25.62
C PRO A 20 -1.57 -25.52 -25.11
N ASP A 21 -1.23 -26.45 -24.21
CA ASP A 21 0.08 -26.53 -23.54
C ASP A 21 1.23 -26.25 -24.49
N GLY A 22 1.86 -25.09 -24.29
CA GLY A 22 2.92 -24.59 -25.14
C GLY A 22 2.38 -24.06 -26.48
N HIS A 23 2.83 -22.86 -26.82
CA HIS A 23 2.73 -22.25 -28.15
C HIS A 23 3.45 -23.04 -29.27
N ALA A 24 3.68 -24.33 -29.05
CA ALA A 24 4.19 -25.34 -29.95
C ALA A 24 3.08 -25.76 -30.94
N GLY A 25 2.77 -24.88 -31.89
CA GLY A 25 1.91 -25.23 -33.03
C GLY A 25 2.70 -26.01 -34.08
N GLU A 26 2.03 -26.84 -34.87
CA GLU A 26 2.61 -27.36 -36.11
C GLU A 26 2.02 -26.58 -37.29
N PHE A 27 2.85 -25.86 -38.03
CA PHE A 27 2.45 -25.19 -39.25
C PHE A 27 3.20 -25.79 -40.44
N ALA A 28 2.47 -26.36 -41.38
CA ALA A 28 3.03 -26.99 -42.58
C ALA A 28 4.11 -28.07 -42.29
N GLY A 29 3.97 -28.84 -41.21
CA GLY A 29 4.93 -29.88 -40.83
C GLY A 29 6.17 -29.37 -40.08
N LEU A 30 6.16 -28.10 -39.65
CA LEU A 30 7.23 -27.49 -38.86
C LEU A 30 6.70 -27.18 -37.47
N GLY A 31 7.48 -27.56 -36.45
CA GLY A 31 7.25 -27.09 -35.09
C GLY A 31 7.48 -25.58 -35.01
N CYS A 32 6.45 -24.84 -34.67
CA CYS A 32 6.46 -23.42 -34.40
C CYS A 32 6.38 -23.22 -32.90
N ALA A 33 7.31 -22.49 -32.32
CA ALA A 33 7.18 -21.99 -30.95
C ALA A 33 7.05 -20.47 -30.99
N GLU A 34 6.20 -19.91 -30.14
CA GLU A 34 6.18 -18.47 -29.95
C GLU A 34 7.54 -18.03 -29.39
N ALA A 35 8.16 -17.06 -30.07
CA ALA A 35 9.35 -16.42 -29.57
C ALA A 35 8.91 -15.20 -28.76
N ASP A 36 9.33 -15.11 -27.49
CA ASP A 36 9.14 -13.89 -26.70
C ASP A 36 9.84 -12.74 -27.44
N GLY A 37 9.04 -11.88 -28.08
CA GLY A 37 9.51 -10.74 -28.86
C GLY A 37 10.18 -9.66 -28.01
N GLY A 38 10.19 -9.84 -26.68
CA GLY A 38 10.47 -8.79 -25.72
C GLY A 38 9.31 -7.80 -25.72
N HIS A 39 8.82 -7.44 -24.54
CA HIS A 39 7.79 -6.40 -24.40
C HIS A 39 8.39 -5.05 -24.81
N ALA A 40 8.34 -4.74 -26.11
CA ALA A 40 8.83 -3.51 -26.69
C ALA A 40 8.00 -2.32 -26.19
N ALA A 41 8.55 -1.60 -25.20
CA ALA A 41 8.03 -0.39 -24.57
C ALA A 41 6.57 -0.49 -24.10
N SER A 42 6.37 -0.56 -22.77
CA SER A 42 5.02 -0.51 -22.20
C SER A 42 4.28 0.75 -22.63
N LYS A 43 3.13 0.57 -23.29
CA LYS A 43 2.23 1.66 -23.73
C LYS A 43 1.51 2.34 -22.54
N PHE A 44 1.54 1.69 -21.39
CA PHE A 44 0.94 2.11 -20.12
C PHE A 44 2.02 2.20 -19.03
N GLU A 45 1.76 2.91 -17.94
CA GLU A 45 2.72 2.97 -16.83
C GLU A 45 2.96 1.57 -16.25
N VAL A 46 1.87 0.82 -16.08
CA VAL A 46 1.86 -0.59 -15.68
C VAL A 46 0.85 -1.34 -16.55
N MET A 47 1.23 -2.54 -16.98
CA MET A 47 0.38 -3.50 -17.67
C MET A 47 0.51 -4.83 -16.96
N LEU A 48 -0.62 -5.48 -16.70
CA LEU A 48 -0.67 -6.85 -16.23
C LEU A 48 -1.42 -7.69 -17.26
N ASP A 49 -0.76 -8.71 -17.78
CA ASP A 49 -1.34 -9.68 -18.69
C ASP A 49 -1.40 -11.04 -17.98
N LEU A 50 -2.61 -11.59 -17.85
CA LEU A 50 -2.89 -12.84 -17.16
C LEU A 50 -3.38 -13.87 -18.18
N ARG A 51 -2.67 -14.99 -18.28
CA ARG A 51 -3.05 -16.13 -19.12
C ARG A 51 -2.95 -17.43 -18.35
N ARG A 52 -3.84 -18.38 -18.67
CA ARG A 52 -3.78 -19.74 -18.14
C ARG A 52 -2.81 -20.56 -18.99
N GLU A 53 -1.96 -21.35 -18.36
CA GLU A 53 -1.09 -22.31 -19.02
C GLU A 53 -1.17 -23.63 -18.23
N GLY A 54 -1.91 -24.60 -18.77
CA GLY A 54 -2.27 -25.81 -18.03
C GLY A 54 -3.05 -25.49 -16.74
N ASP A 55 -2.52 -25.94 -15.60
CA ASP A 55 -3.04 -25.66 -14.26
C ASP A 55 -2.51 -24.36 -13.63
N ASP A 56 -1.52 -23.73 -14.27
CA ASP A 56 -0.87 -22.52 -13.79
C ASP A 56 -1.53 -21.25 -14.34
N LEU A 57 -1.42 -20.16 -13.58
CA LEU A 57 -1.75 -18.81 -14.03
C LEU A 57 -0.45 -18.04 -14.23
N ILE A 58 -0.14 -17.69 -15.47
CA ILE A 58 1.02 -16.89 -15.81
C ILE A 58 0.62 -15.41 -15.79
N ALA A 59 1.39 -14.63 -15.02
CA ALA A 59 1.21 -13.20 -14.88
C ALA A 59 2.44 -12.46 -15.42
N VAL A 60 2.24 -11.65 -16.47
CA VAL A 60 3.30 -10.86 -17.10
C VAL A 60 3.11 -9.39 -16.76
N PHE A 61 4.13 -8.81 -16.10
CA PHE A 61 4.15 -7.41 -15.72
C PHE A 61 4.97 -6.59 -16.72
N GLY A 62 4.28 -5.79 -17.54
CA GLY A 62 4.88 -4.75 -18.36
C GLY A 62 4.89 -3.43 -17.60
N TYR A 63 5.99 -2.69 -17.64
CA TYR A 63 6.06 -1.37 -17.00
C TYR A 63 6.97 -0.41 -17.75
N ARG A 64 6.76 0.87 -17.50
CA ARG A 64 7.60 1.94 -18.02
C ARG A 64 8.88 2.07 -17.19
N THR A 65 10.02 1.76 -17.79
CA THR A 65 11.32 1.79 -17.11
C THR A 65 11.83 3.19 -16.78
N ASP A 66 11.22 4.24 -17.35
CA ASP A 66 11.46 5.62 -16.97
C ASP A 66 10.73 6.04 -15.68
N LEU A 67 9.76 5.22 -15.22
CA LEU A 67 8.99 5.44 -14.00
C LEU A 67 9.29 4.41 -12.91
N PHE A 68 9.55 3.17 -13.29
CA PHE A 68 9.74 2.06 -12.37
C PHE A 68 10.98 1.24 -12.71
N ASP A 69 11.64 0.72 -11.69
CA ASP A 69 12.79 -0.17 -11.83
C ASP A 69 12.38 -1.65 -11.61
N ALA A 70 13.31 -2.56 -11.89
CA ALA A 70 13.08 -3.99 -11.70
C ALA A 70 12.78 -4.38 -10.24
N PRO A 71 13.46 -3.82 -9.22
CA PRO A 71 13.09 -4.04 -7.82
C PRO A 71 11.64 -3.63 -7.48
N TRP A 72 11.17 -2.50 -8.00
CA TRP A 72 9.79 -2.07 -7.84
C TRP A 72 8.82 -3.08 -8.46
N ALA A 73 9.09 -3.54 -9.69
CA ALA A 73 8.22 -4.48 -10.39
C ALA A 73 8.18 -5.85 -9.68
N ALA A 74 9.33 -6.33 -9.20
CA ALA A 74 9.40 -7.57 -8.42
C ALA A 74 8.61 -7.47 -7.11
N ARG A 75 8.68 -6.33 -6.41
CA ARG A 75 7.87 -6.08 -5.22
C ARG A 75 6.38 -6.03 -5.53
N PHE A 76 6.01 -5.33 -6.61
CA PHE A 76 4.63 -5.24 -7.06
C PHE A 76 4.04 -6.61 -7.41
N ALA A 77 4.81 -7.47 -8.09
CA ALA A 77 4.41 -8.83 -8.41
C ALA A 77 4.17 -9.68 -7.13
N ARG A 78 5.05 -9.60 -6.13
CA ARG A 78 4.86 -10.30 -4.84
C ARG A 78 3.62 -9.81 -4.08
N HIS A 79 3.36 -8.50 -4.09
CA HIS A 79 2.15 -7.96 -3.48
C HIS A 79 0.88 -8.45 -4.19
N PHE A 80 0.91 -8.49 -5.53
CA PHE A 80 -0.21 -9.02 -6.31
C PHE A 80 -0.46 -10.50 -6.01
N GLU A 81 0.60 -11.31 -5.93
CA GLU A 81 0.50 -12.72 -5.52
C GLU A 81 -0.08 -12.86 -4.10
N THR A 82 0.38 -12.04 -3.15
CA THR A 82 -0.11 -12.06 -1.77
C THR A 82 -1.59 -11.73 -1.69
N LEU A 83 -2.03 -10.72 -2.45
CA LEU A 83 -3.42 -10.33 -2.57
C LEU A 83 -4.28 -11.48 -3.12
N LEU A 84 -3.83 -12.15 -4.18
CA LEU A 84 -4.54 -13.29 -4.77
C LEU A 84 -4.63 -14.45 -3.78
N ARG A 85 -3.54 -14.77 -3.07
CA ARG A 85 -3.53 -15.83 -2.05
C ARG A 85 -4.50 -15.51 -0.90
N GLY A 86 -4.53 -14.26 -0.45
CA GLY A 86 -5.48 -13.79 0.55
C GLY A 86 -6.93 -13.95 0.10
N ALA A 87 -7.25 -13.52 -1.13
CA ALA A 87 -8.59 -13.64 -1.70
C ALA A 87 -9.03 -15.10 -1.89
N LEU A 88 -8.10 -16.01 -2.18
CA LEU A 88 -8.39 -17.45 -2.30
C LEU A 88 -8.58 -18.13 -0.94
N ALA A 89 -7.92 -17.65 0.11
CA ALA A 89 -8.03 -18.20 1.46
C ALA A 89 -9.37 -17.84 2.12
N ASP A 90 -9.88 -16.63 1.88
CA ASP A 90 -11.19 -16.17 2.34
C ASP A 90 -11.91 -15.36 1.25
N PRO A 91 -12.66 -16.03 0.35
CA PRO A 91 -13.35 -15.38 -0.77
C PRO A 91 -14.44 -14.39 -0.37
N ASP A 92 -14.97 -14.50 0.84
CA ASP A 92 -16.02 -13.62 1.36
C ASP A 92 -15.45 -12.41 2.11
N ALA A 93 -14.12 -12.37 2.32
CA ALA A 93 -13.44 -11.26 2.96
C ALA A 93 -13.63 -9.95 2.17
N PRO A 94 -13.87 -8.82 2.86
CA PRO A 94 -13.91 -7.53 2.19
C PRO A 94 -12.53 -7.16 1.67
N VAL A 95 -12.45 -6.55 0.47
CA VAL A 95 -11.18 -6.16 -0.18
C VAL A 95 -10.21 -5.40 0.75
N PRO A 96 -10.64 -4.44 1.59
CA PRO A 96 -9.74 -3.75 2.51
C PRO A 96 -9.09 -4.64 3.59
N GLY A 97 -9.61 -5.85 3.82
CA GLY A 97 -9.07 -6.81 4.77
C GLY A 97 -8.06 -7.79 4.15
N LEU A 98 -7.85 -7.74 2.83
CA LEU A 98 -6.91 -8.64 2.17
C LEU A 98 -5.46 -8.18 2.38
N PRO A 99 -4.53 -9.12 2.61
CA PRO A 99 -3.11 -8.78 2.78
C PRO A 99 -2.52 -8.30 1.45
N LEU A 100 -1.70 -7.25 1.54
CA LEU A 100 -0.92 -6.75 0.39
C LEU A 100 0.59 -6.97 0.60
N LEU A 101 1.05 -6.81 1.83
CA LEU A 101 2.44 -7.02 2.20
C LEU A 101 2.69 -8.48 2.48
N THR A 102 3.88 -8.96 2.10
CA THR A 102 4.36 -10.24 2.60
C THR A 102 4.70 -10.12 4.09
N GLY A 103 4.67 -11.22 4.85
CA GLY A 103 5.07 -11.20 6.26
C GLY A 103 6.49 -10.67 6.47
N ALA A 104 7.41 -10.94 5.54
CA ALA A 104 8.77 -10.39 5.59
C ALA A 104 8.81 -8.86 5.41
N GLU A 105 7.95 -8.30 4.55
CA GLU A 105 7.84 -6.84 4.38
C GLU A 105 7.17 -6.17 5.59
N GLU A 106 6.20 -6.83 6.22
CA GLU A 106 5.62 -6.37 7.49
C GLU A 106 6.68 -6.34 8.60
N ASP A 107 7.46 -7.41 8.74
CA ASP A 107 8.56 -7.49 9.71
C ASP A 107 9.62 -6.41 9.46
N GLU A 108 9.98 -6.15 8.20
CA GLU A 108 10.92 -5.08 7.83
C GLU A 108 10.37 -3.70 8.21
N LEU A 109 9.10 -3.41 7.90
CA LEU A 109 8.46 -2.14 8.27
C LEU A 109 8.37 -1.97 9.79
N LEU A 110 8.02 -3.02 10.53
CA LEU A 110 7.98 -2.99 12.00
C LEU A 110 9.37 -2.78 12.59
N ALA A 111 10.42 -3.32 11.96
CA ALA A 111 11.81 -3.11 12.36
C ALA A 111 12.29 -1.67 12.09
N LEU A 112 11.77 -0.97 11.08
CA LEU A 112 12.05 0.45 10.85
C LEU A 112 11.50 1.34 11.96
N GLY A 113 10.42 0.91 12.62
CA GLY A 113 9.94 1.52 13.84
C GLY A 113 8.43 1.44 14.00
N THR A 114 7.99 1.21 15.23
CA THR A 114 6.57 1.18 15.62
C THR A 114 6.10 2.49 16.28
N GLY A 115 6.90 3.56 16.14
CA GLY A 115 6.72 4.82 16.84
C GLY A 115 7.39 4.83 18.22
N CYS A 116 7.25 5.96 18.93
CA CYS A 116 7.70 6.01 20.32
C CYS A 116 6.81 5.11 21.17
N ALA A 117 7.41 4.23 21.96
CA ALA A 117 6.70 3.54 23.03
C ALA A 117 6.01 4.59 23.90
N VAL A 118 4.69 4.59 23.90
CA VAL A 118 3.92 5.41 24.82
C VAL A 118 4.02 4.69 26.16
N PRO A 119 4.66 5.28 27.19
CA PRO A 119 4.72 4.64 28.49
C PRO A 119 3.29 4.31 28.95
N GLU A 120 3.06 3.09 29.40
CA GLU A 120 1.86 2.71 30.13
C GLU A 120 1.83 3.55 31.42
N THR A 121 1.30 4.75 31.29
CA THR A 121 1.06 5.66 32.41
C THR A 121 -0.40 5.50 32.76
N ASP A 122 -0.72 5.54 34.05
CA ASP A 122 -2.04 5.97 34.50
C ASP A 122 -2.22 7.41 34.02
N ALA A 123 -2.54 7.58 32.74
CA ALA A 123 -2.65 8.88 32.12
C ALA A 123 -3.81 9.59 32.80
N GLU A 124 -3.46 10.49 33.71
CA GLU A 124 -4.41 11.33 34.40
C GLU A 124 -5.23 12.07 33.33
N ALA A 125 -6.56 11.97 33.43
CA ALA A 125 -7.42 12.69 32.51
C ALA A 125 -7.06 14.18 32.53
N LEU A 126 -7.05 14.83 31.37
CA LEU A 126 -6.64 16.23 31.24
C LEU A 126 -7.28 17.16 32.29
N PRO A 127 -8.57 17.03 32.66
CA PRO A 127 -9.16 17.83 33.74
C PRO A 127 -8.50 17.63 35.11
N ALA A 128 -8.16 16.40 35.49
CA ALA A 128 -7.50 16.12 36.77
C ALA A 128 -6.05 16.67 36.78
N ALA A 129 -5.35 16.58 35.63
CA ALA A 129 -4.04 17.18 35.47
C ALA A 129 -4.09 18.72 35.58
N LEU A 130 -5.13 19.35 35.03
CA LEU A 130 -5.40 20.78 35.16
C LEU A 130 -5.72 21.18 36.60
N GLU A 131 -6.58 20.41 37.29
CA GLU A 131 -6.92 20.66 38.70
C GLU A 131 -5.67 20.56 39.59
N ARG A 132 -4.84 19.54 39.39
CA ARG A 132 -3.57 19.40 40.09
C ARG A 132 -2.62 20.56 39.79
N ALA A 133 -2.55 21.01 38.54
CA ALA A 133 -1.74 22.17 38.16
C ALA A 133 -2.26 23.46 38.81
N ALA A 134 -3.58 23.66 38.88
CA ALA A 134 -4.22 24.78 39.58
C ALA A 134 -3.90 24.78 41.08
N ARG A 135 -3.96 23.61 41.74
CA ARG A 135 -3.59 23.47 43.16
C ARG A 135 -2.09 23.67 43.41
N THR A 136 -1.23 23.25 42.47
CA THR A 136 0.24 23.26 42.64
C THR A 136 0.86 24.60 42.32
N TYR A 137 0.42 25.24 41.23
CA TYR A 137 1.00 26.49 40.75
C TYR A 137 0.16 27.72 41.12
N GLY A 138 -1.09 27.52 41.54
CA GLY A 138 -1.93 28.57 42.12
C GLY A 138 -2.12 29.80 41.23
N ASP A 139 -2.09 30.97 41.87
CA ASP A 139 -2.27 32.29 41.23
C ASP A 139 -0.95 32.88 40.72
N ASP A 140 0.19 32.28 41.09
CA ASP A 140 1.50 32.88 40.84
C ASP A 140 2.05 32.53 39.45
N ARG A 141 1.39 31.61 38.73
CA ARG A 141 1.85 31.13 37.42
C ARG A 141 0.77 31.31 36.36
N THR A 142 1.11 32.08 35.33
CA THR A 142 0.30 32.21 34.11
C THR A 142 0.20 30.88 33.38
N ALA A 143 -1.03 30.45 33.07
CA ALA A 143 -1.33 29.27 32.27
C ALA A 143 -1.51 29.63 30.80
N VAL A 144 -2.29 30.68 30.51
CA VAL A 144 -2.60 31.12 29.14
C VAL A 144 -2.43 32.63 29.07
N ARG A 145 -1.87 33.12 27.96
CA ARG A 145 -1.75 34.56 27.68
C ARG A 145 -2.06 34.84 26.22
N ASP A 146 -2.86 35.86 25.99
CA ASP A 146 -3.18 36.37 24.66
C ASP A 146 -3.02 37.91 24.61
N ALA A 147 -3.61 38.55 23.61
CA ALA A 147 -3.60 40.01 23.48
C ALA A 147 -4.55 40.73 24.46
N GLY A 148 -5.57 40.03 24.97
CA GLY A 148 -6.58 40.56 25.89
C GLY A 148 -6.20 40.42 27.36
N GLY A 149 -5.26 39.54 27.70
CA GLY A 149 -4.75 39.39 29.06
C GLY A 149 -4.01 38.10 29.33
N ALA A 150 -3.87 37.78 30.61
CA ALA A 150 -3.26 36.56 31.10
C ALA A 150 -4.20 35.91 32.13
N LEU A 151 -4.37 34.59 32.05
CA LEU A 151 -5.03 33.78 33.06
C LEU A 151 -4.00 32.91 33.77
N THR A 152 -4.09 32.87 35.08
CA THR A 152 -3.35 31.96 35.95
C THR A 152 -3.91 30.54 35.88
N TYR A 153 -3.17 29.54 36.38
CA TYR A 153 -3.68 28.17 36.43
C TYR A 153 -4.97 28.03 37.26
N ARG A 154 -5.15 28.88 38.29
CA ARG A 154 -6.40 28.96 39.06
C ARG A 154 -7.55 29.54 38.24
N GLU A 155 -7.35 30.70 37.64
CA GLU A 155 -8.40 31.37 36.85
C GLU A 155 -8.83 30.53 35.64
N LEU A 156 -7.89 29.79 35.02
CA LEU A 156 -8.21 28.87 33.93
C LEU A 156 -9.09 27.69 34.38
N TRP A 157 -8.93 27.21 35.62
CA TRP A 157 -9.74 26.10 36.15
C TRP A 157 -11.14 26.54 36.58
N GLU A 158 -11.29 27.79 37.00
CA GLU A 158 -12.56 28.35 37.46
C GLU A 158 -13.43 28.93 36.32
N ALA A 159 -12.84 29.18 35.14
CA ALA A 159 -13.51 29.70 33.95
C ALA A 159 -14.35 28.64 33.20
#